data_AF-A0AAJ0B7P8-F1
#
_entry.id   AF-A0AAJ0B7P8-F1
#
_cell.length_a   1.000
_cell.length_b   1.000
_cell.length_c   1.000
_cell.angle_alpha   90.00
_cell.angle_beta   90.00
_cell.angle_gamma   90.00
#
_symmetry.space_group_name_H-M   'P 1'
#
loop_
_entity.id
_entity.type
_entity.pdbx_description
1 polymer ?
#
loop_
_entity_poly.entity_id
_entity_poly.type
_entity_poly.pdbx_seq_one_letter_code
_entity_poly.pdbx_strand_id
1 'polypeptide(L)'
;MERSNTGNPWSSIPTHLLLAELSRRDDAATRPQCGSGERGDYNIAAHVFALVLILSLSTAACAFPLLSRRLSKGSKRQKNILFICQHFGTGVLMATAFVHLLPTAFTSLTDPCLPHFFTKGYRPLAGLIAMVAALAVVAVESALSTHGAGHSHSHHIWDDDEEEDSTLAGSDRNEPPAPRGYSRADIALHDRDSTERLVTGVSPQPGSTPMMPPRGRMALPNEEHDEDSELELSPEELQSSLSGTGPSKANSFDRNLGPAGPEPGLHLHPQPHNSEDQKRLLLQVILLEAGILFHSIFIGMAISVATGPAFVVFLVAISFHQCFEGLALGTRIAAINFPRTSIRPWLMVLAFGATTPLGQAIGLIIHGFYDPMSQPGLLVVGFMNAISSGLLLFAGMVQLLAEDFLSEKSYKTLYGKKRVHAYLALLGGAALMASVGAFA
;
A
#
# COMPACT_ATOMS: atom_id res chain seq x y z
N MET A 1 -58.30 29.42 -38.00
CA MET A 1 -58.08 30.32 -36.85
C MET A 1 -59.15 29.93 -35.83
N GLU A 2 -58.86 29.46 -34.62
CA GLU A 2 -57.96 30.08 -33.65
C GLU A 2 -57.67 29.16 -32.45
N ARG A 3 -56.39 29.18 -32.03
CA ARG A 3 -55.80 28.96 -30.69
C ARG A 3 -56.08 27.66 -29.93
N SER A 4 -55.13 26.74 -30.10
CA SER A 4 -54.73 25.75 -29.10
C SER A 4 -54.35 26.41 -27.78
N ASN A 5 -55.03 25.97 -26.71
CA ASN A 5 -54.87 26.40 -25.33
C ASN A 5 -53.51 25.91 -24.77
N THR A 6 -52.51 26.79 -24.71
CA THR A 6 -51.25 26.52 -24.01
C THR A 6 -51.50 26.63 -22.50
N GLY A 7 -51.87 25.52 -21.87
CA GLY A 7 -51.95 25.42 -20.41
C GLY A 7 -50.63 25.85 -19.77
N ASN A 8 -50.70 26.72 -18.77
CA ASN A 8 -49.53 27.28 -18.10
C ASN A 8 -48.58 26.15 -17.63
N PRO A 9 -47.32 26.12 -18.09
CA PRO A 9 -46.36 25.04 -17.77
C PRO A 9 -45.98 24.96 -16.28
N TRP A 10 -46.46 25.89 -15.46
CA TRP A 10 -46.17 25.99 -14.02
C TRP A 10 -47.08 25.13 -13.14
N SER A 11 -48.24 24.66 -13.63
CA SER A 11 -49.17 23.84 -12.83
C SER A 11 -48.78 22.36 -12.70
N SER A 12 -47.82 21.91 -13.51
CA SER A 12 -47.32 20.52 -13.50
C SER A 12 -46.11 20.31 -12.58
N ILE A 13 -45.56 21.36 -11.97
CA ILE A 13 -44.40 21.22 -11.08
C ILE A 13 -44.90 20.74 -9.70
N PRO A 14 -44.45 19.57 -9.22
CA PRO A 14 -44.91 19.05 -7.96
C PRO A 14 -44.43 19.93 -6.79
N THR A 15 -45.32 20.14 -5.81
CA THR A 15 -45.11 21.07 -4.68
C THR A 15 -43.87 20.79 -3.84
N HIS A 16 -43.42 19.52 -3.76
CA HIS A 16 -42.19 19.16 -3.07
C HIS A 16 -40.93 19.72 -3.76
N LEU A 17 -40.89 19.83 -5.09
CA LEU A 17 -39.77 20.44 -5.82
C LEU A 17 -39.76 21.95 -5.63
N LEU A 18 -40.94 22.58 -5.58
CA LEU A 18 -41.04 24.02 -5.29
C LEU A 18 -40.62 24.33 -3.85
N LEU A 19 -41.03 23.51 -2.88
CA LEU A 19 -40.59 23.63 -1.48
C LEU A 19 -39.07 23.41 -1.35
N ALA A 20 -38.51 22.43 -2.06
CA ALA A 20 -37.07 22.19 -2.08
C ALA A 20 -36.30 23.37 -2.70
N GLU A 21 -36.80 23.95 -3.80
CA GLU A 21 -36.19 25.11 -4.44
C GLU A 21 -36.33 26.40 -3.60
N LEU A 22 -37.46 26.58 -2.90
CA LEU A 22 -37.65 27.69 -1.96
C LEU A 22 -36.73 27.55 -0.75
N SER A 23 -36.65 26.37 -0.15
CA SER A 23 -35.70 26.07 0.92
C SER A 23 -34.25 26.28 0.47
N ARG A 24 -33.91 25.93 -0.79
CA ARG A 24 -32.58 26.19 -1.36
C ARG A 24 -32.26 27.67 -1.45
N ARG A 25 -33.23 28.51 -1.81
CA ARG A 25 -33.06 29.98 -1.90
C ARG A 25 -32.97 30.63 -0.53
N ASP A 26 -33.74 30.14 0.43
CA ASP A 26 -33.71 30.62 1.82
C ASP A 26 -32.39 30.24 2.53
N ASP A 27 -31.93 29.00 2.32
CA ASP A 27 -30.59 28.55 2.73
C ASP A 27 -29.48 29.41 2.08
N ALA A 28 -29.64 29.80 0.82
CA ALA A 28 -28.66 30.66 0.13
C ALA A 28 -28.62 32.08 0.70
N ALA A 29 -29.75 32.58 1.22
CA ALA A 29 -29.82 33.90 1.88
C ALA A 29 -29.22 33.90 3.29
N THR A 30 -29.20 32.75 3.98
CA THR A 30 -28.72 32.59 5.36
C THR A 30 -27.34 31.93 5.48
N ARG A 31 -26.69 31.60 4.34
CA ARG A 31 -25.40 30.91 4.31
C ARG A 31 -24.28 31.75 4.93
N PRO A 32 -23.42 31.19 5.81
CA PRO A 32 -22.25 31.89 6.30
C PRO A 32 -21.30 32.25 5.15
N GLN A 33 -20.60 33.39 5.26
CA GLN A 33 -19.57 33.77 4.31
C GLN A 33 -18.34 32.86 4.46
N CYS A 34 -17.81 32.37 3.34
CA CYS A 34 -16.54 31.65 3.34
C CYS A 34 -15.38 32.65 3.44
N GLY A 35 -14.35 32.29 4.20
CA GLY A 35 -13.12 33.06 4.35
C GLY A 35 -12.63 33.05 5.80
N SER A 36 -11.31 33.08 5.96
CA SER A 36 -10.64 33.49 7.18
C SER A 36 -10.96 34.97 7.40
N GLY A 37 -11.48 35.31 8.58
CA GLY A 37 -11.90 36.67 8.92
C GLY A 37 -10.73 37.65 9.03
N GLU A 38 -10.60 38.34 10.16
CA GLU A 38 -9.50 39.29 10.36
C GLU A 38 -8.15 38.56 10.46
N ARG A 39 -7.21 38.95 9.60
CA ARG A 39 -5.83 38.47 9.60
C ARG A 39 -5.07 39.15 10.73
N GLY A 40 -4.58 38.37 11.69
CA GLY A 40 -3.74 38.87 12.78
C GLY A 40 -2.36 39.34 12.30
N ASP A 41 -1.53 39.83 13.23
CA ASP A 41 -0.18 40.30 12.91
C ASP A 41 0.66 39.22 12.22
N TYR A 42 1.06 39.51 10.98
CA TYR A 42 1.78 38.57 10.12
C TYR A 42 3.30 38.74 10.26
N ASN A 43 3.98 37.74 10.83
CA ASN A 43 5.42 37.79 11.01
C ASN A 43 6.15 36.98 9.92
N ILE A 44 6.55 37.65 8.84
CA ILE A 44 7.26 37.04 7.71
C ILE A 44 8.53 36.30 8.17
N ALA A 45 9.29 36.85 9.13
CA ALA A 45 10.52 36.23 9.61
C ALA A 45 10.26 34.88 10.29
N ALA A 46 9.17 34.75 11.05
CA ALA A 46 8.75 33.50 11.66
C ALA A 46 8.36 32.45 10.60
N HIS A 47 7.67 32.86 9.54
CA HIS A 47 7.36 31.96 8.43
C HIS A 47 8.61 31.54 7.65
N VAL A 48 9.57 32.44 7.40
CA VAL A 48 10.84 32.08 6.75
C VAL A 48 11.63 31.10 7.61
N PHE A 49 11.67 31.30 8.93
CA PHE A 49 12.27 30.35 9.86
C PHE A 49 11.58 28.98 9.80
N ALA A 50 10.25 28.95 9.84
CA ALA A 50 9.47 27.72 9.71
C ALA A 50 9.77 26.96 8.40
N LEU A 51 9.91 27.69 7.29
CA LEU A 51 10.24 27.10 5.99
C LEU A 51 11.59 26.37 6.04
N VAL A 52 12.62 27.02 6.57
CA VAL A 52 13.97 26.43 6.70
C VAL A 52 13.96 25.27 7.69
N LEU A 53 13.23 25.40 8.80
CA LEU A 53 13.07 24.35 9.80
C LEU A 53 12.44 23.10 9.18
N ILE A 54 11.31 23.22 8.50
CA ILE A 54 10.61 22.10 7.87
C ILE A 54 11.47 21.47 6.78
N LEU A 55 12.14 22.27 5.94
CA LEU A 55 13.05 21.77 4.90
C LEU A 55 14.16 20.90 5.52
N SER A 56 14.81 21.40 6.57
CA SER A 56 15.92 20.69 7.21
C SER A 56 15.47 19.41 7.93
N LEU A 57 14.37 19.47 8.69
CA LEU A 57 13.84 18.33 9.44
C LEU A 57 13.31 17.23 8.51
N SER A 58 12.52 17.58 7.50
CA SER A 58 11.93 16.61 6.56
C SER A 58 13.00 15.90 5.72
N THR A 59 14.00 16.65 5.23
CA THR A 59 15.13 16.10 4.48
C THR A 59 15.98 15.19 5.36
N ALA A 60 16.27 15.60 6.59
CA ALA A 60 17.06 14.79 7.54
C ALA A 60 16.32 13.50 7.93
N ALA A 61 15.02 13.60 8.23
CA ALA A 61 14.18 12.46 8.60
C ALA A 61 14.08 11.43 7.47
N CYS A 62 13.86 11.89 6.23
CA CYS A 62 13.79 11.00 5.06
C CYS A 62 15.17 10.45 4.67
N ALA A 63 16.25 11.22 4.82
CA ALA A 63 17.61 10.75 4.56
C ALA A 63 18.13 9.74 5.60
N PHE A 64 17.63 9.78 6.84
CA PHE A 64 18.16 8.99 7.95
C PHE A 64 18.17 7.47 7.69
N PRO A 65 17.08 6.81 7.25
CA PRO A 65 17.07 5.37 6.95
C PRO A 65 18.05 4.99 5.83
N LEU A 66 18.18 5.84 4.81
CA LEU A 66 19.09 5.65 3.68
C LEU A 66 20.55 5.76 4.09
N LEU A 67 20.88 6.80 4.85
CA LEU A 67 22.23 7.05 5.32
C LEU A 67 22.65 5.99 6.33
N SER A 68 21.74 5.59 7.21
CA SER A 68 21.92 4.47 8.13
C SER A 68 22.31 3.19 7.36
N ARG A 69 21.63 2.86 6.25
CA ARG A 69 21.97 1.71 5.39
C ARG A 69 23.35 1.81 4.73
N ARG A 70 23.78 3.02 4.34
CA ARG A 70 25.07 3.24 3.64
C ARG A 70 26.28 3.28 4.59
N LEU A 71 26.14 3.91 5.75
CA LEU A 71 27.26 4.17 6.67
C LEU A 71 27.60 2.98 7.58
N SER A 72 26.61 2.23 8.07
CA SER A 72 26.88 1.08 8.94
C SER A 72 26.96 -0.21 8.14
N LYS A 73 28.13 -0.87 8.16
CA LYS A 73 28.33 -2.24 7.66
C LYS A 73 27.64 -3.25 8.60
N GLY A 74 26.40 -3.61 8.28
CA GLY A 74 25.83 -4.92 8.60
C GLY A 74 25.62 -5.29 10.07
N SER A 75 25.65 -4.32 11.00
CA SER A 75 25.41 -4.61 12.43
C SER A 75 23.97 -5.10 12.66
N LYS A 76 23.80 -6.11 13.52
CA LYS A 76 22.47 -6.65 13.91
C LYS A 76 21.55 -5.54 14.46
N ARG A 77 22.10 -4.55 15.17
CA ARG A 77 21.33 -3.43 15.74
C ARG A 77 20.71 -2.55 14.65
N GLN A 78 21.43 -2.27 13.58
CA GLN A 78 20.97 -1.45 12.46
C GLN A 78 19.81 -2.10 11.70
N LYS A 79 19.92 -3.41 11.44
CA LYS A 79 18.83 -4.18 10.81
C LYS A 79 17.56 -4.15 11.65
N ASN A 80 17.70 -4.25 12.98
CA ASN A 80 16.57 -4.14 13.90
C ASN A 80 15.96 -2.72 13.91
N ILE A 81 16.76 -1.66 13.89
CA ILE A 81 16.26 -0.28 13.81
C ILE A 81 15.49 -0.07 12.50
N LEU A 82 16.06 -0.46 11.36
CA LEU A 82 15.41 -0.31 10.07
C LEU A 82 14.10 -1.10 9.99
N PHE A 83 14.08 -2.32 10.56
CA PHE A 83 12.89 -3.15 10.66
C PHE A 83 11.78 -2.48 11.51
N ILE A 84 12.13 -1.92 12.67
CA ILE A 84 11.16 -1.21 13.51
C ILE A 84 10.66 0.05 12.80
N CYS A 85 11.55 0.86 12.23
CA CYS A 85 11.18 2.07 11.49
C CYS A 85 10.28 1.76 10.28
N GLN A 86 10.51 0.64 9.59
CA GLN A 86 9.70 0.21 8.45
C GLN A 86 8.23 -0.03 8.86
N HIS A 87 8.00 -0.81 9.92
CA HIS A 87 6.64 -1.11 10.39
C HIS A 87 5.99 0.09 11.09
N PHE A 88 6.77 0.85 11.86
CA PHE A 88 6.33 2.13 12.40
C PHE A 88 5.85 3.06 11.28
N GLY A 89 6.61 3.17 10.20
CA GLY A 89 6.27 3.97 9.03
C GLY A 89 4.98 3.55 8.36
N THR A 90 4.70 2.24 8.24
CA THR A 90 3.41 1.75 7.73
C THR A 90 2.24 2.27 8.58
N GLY A 91 2.37 2.24 9.90
CA GLY A 91 1.38 2.79 10.82
C GLY A 91 1.18 4.30 10.66
N VAL A 92 2.27 5.05 10.53
CA VAL A 92 2.24 6.51 10.28
C VAL A 92 1.45 6.81 9.00
N LEU A 93 1.78 6.16 7.88
CA LEU A 93 1.10 6.41 6.59
C LEU A 93 -0.39 6.05 6.62
N MET A 94 -0.75 4.97 7.31
CA MET A 94 -2.16 4.62 7.51
C MET A 94 -2.89 5.67 8.34
N ALA A 95 -2.28 6.17 9.41
CA ALA A 95 -2.85 7.23 10.23
C ALA A 95 -2.94 8.56 9.47
N THR A 96 -1.94 8.93 8.66
CA THR A 96 -2.06 10.07 7.72
C THR A 96 -3.31 9.94 6.88
N ALA A 97 -3.52 8.79 6.25
CA ALA A 97 -4.62 8.60 5.31
C ALA A 97 -6.00 8.63 5.99
N PHE A 98 -6.15 7.95 7.13
CA PHE A 98 -7.43 7.81 7.83
C PHE A 98 -7.76 8.94 8.80
N VAL A 99 -6.77 9.52 9.47
CA VAL A 99 -6.98 10.49 10.57
C VAL A 99 -6.75 11.92 10.10
N HIS A 100 -5.87 12.14 9.14
CA HIS A 100 -5.56 13.48 8.65
C HIS A 100 -6.25 13.77 7.32
N LEU A 101 -5.92 13.00 6.27
CA LEU A 101 -6.38 13.31 4.92
C LEU A 101 -7.88 13.15 4.73
N LEU A 102 -8.40 11.97 5.10
CA LEU A 102 -9.80 11.66 4.87
C LEU A 102 -10.70 12.62 5.67
N PRO A 103 -10.47 12.86 6.97
CA PRO A 103 -11.31 13.77 7.74
C PRO A 103 -11.19 15.21 7.26
N THR A 104 -9.99 15.70 6.93
CA THR A 104 -9.83 17.06 6.36
C THR A 104 -10.56 17.20 5.03
N ALA A 105 -10.60 16.16 4.20
CA ALA A 105 -11.38 16.16 2.96
C ALA A 105 -12.88 16.26 3.25
N PHE A 106 -13.38 15.51 4.24
CA PHE A 106 -14.77 15.59 4.68
C PHE A 106 -15.12 16.97 5.25
N THR A 107 -14.34 17.50 6.17
CA THR A 107 -14.62 18.81 6.79
C THR A 107 -14.57 19.92 5.75
N SER A 108 -13.63 19.89 4.81
CA SER A 108 -13.51 20.91 3.76
C SER A 108 -14.65 20.83 2.74
N LEU A 109 -15.04 19.63 2.29
CA LEU A 109 -16.13 19.45 1.32
C LEU A 109 -17.52 19.56 1.94
N THR A 110 -17.67 19.50 3.26
CA THR A 110 -18.98 19.60 3.94
C THR A 110 -19.15 20.90 4.73
N ASP A 111 -18.26 21.86 4.53
CA ASP A 111 -18.32 23.17 5.19
C ASP A 111 -19.66 23.87 4.89
N PRO A 112 -20.37 24.41 5.90
CA PRO A 112 -21.67 25.05 5.73
C PRO A 112 -21.65 26.28 4.82
N CYS A 113 -20.46 26.85 4.57
CA CYS A 113 -20.27 27.94 3.63
C CYS A 113 -20.27 27.45 2.17
N LEU A 114 -20.26 26.14 1.86
CA LEU A 114 -20.30 25.64 0.48
C LEU A 114 -21.73 25.54 -0.09
N PRO A 115 -21.88 25.45 -1.44
CA PRO A 115 -23.19 25.25 -2.07
C PRO A 115 -23.91 23.98 -1.57
N HIS A 116 -25.25 24.00 -1.58
CA HIS A 116 -26.13 22.92 -1.10
C HIS A 116 -25.75 21.52 -1.61
N PHE A 117 -25.25 21.42 -2.85
CA PHE A 117 -24.79 20.15 -3.44
C PHE A 117 -23.79 19.41 -2.55
N PHE A 118 -22.82 20.14 -1.99
CA PHE A 118 -21.74 19.60 -1.17
C PHE A 118 -22.17 19.32 0.27
N THR A 119 -23.07 20.15 0.83
CA THR A 119 -23.47 20.07 2.25
C THR A 119 -24.69 19.20 2.52
N LYS A 120 -25.72 19.25 1.66
CA LYS A 120 -26.99 18.51 1.83
C LYS A 120 -27.26 17.52 0.70
N GLY A 121 -26.72 17.75 -0.51
CA GLY A 121 -26.94 16.88 -1.68
C GLY A 121 -26.26 15.51 -1.53
N TYR A 122 -24.93 15.48 -1.39
CA TYR A 122 -24.16 14.24 -1.24
C TYR A 122 -22.98 14.40 -0.29
N ARG A 123 -23.25 14.33 1.02
CA ARG A 123 -22.21 14.42 2.08
C ARG A 123 -21.06 13.42 1.95
N PRO A 124 -21.26 12.15 1.51
CA PRO A 124 -20.15 11.20 1.39
C PRO A 124 -19.26 11.40 0.16
N LEU A 125 -19.30 12.57 -0.49
CA LEU A 125 -18.53 12.87 -1.71
C LEU A 125 -17.02 12.66 -1.52
N ALA A 126 -16.44 13.11 -0.40
CA ALA A 126 -15.01 12.93 -0.11
C ALA A 126 -14.62 11.44 -0.13
N GLY A 127 -15.42 10.59 0.53
CA GLY A 127 -15.21 9.15 0.53
C GLY A 127 -15.38 8.50 -0.84
N LEU A 128 -16.34 8.97 -1.65
CA LEU A 128 -16.51 8.52 -3.04
C LEU A 128 -15.26 8.84 -3.88
N ILE A 129 -14.74 10.07 -3.78
CA ILE A 129 -13.53 10.49 -4.50
C ILE A 129 -12.32 9.64 -4.07
N ALA A 130 -12.14 9.43 -2.76
CA ALA A 130 -11.08 8.59 -2.23
C ALA A 130 -11.18 7.14 -2.76
N MET A 131 -12.39 6.57 -2.78
CA MET A 131 -12.62 5.23 -3.32
C MET A 131 -12.31 5.16 -4.82
N VAL A 132 -12.75 6.14 -5.61
CA VAL A 132 -12.45 6.21 -7.05
C VAL A 132 -10.95 6.34 -7.28
N ALA A 133 -10.24 7.16 -6.50
CA ALA A 133 -8.79 7.27 -6.58
C ALA A 133 -8.09 5.94 -6.27
N ALA A 134 -8.50 5.23 -5.22
CA ALA A 134 -7.96 3.91 -4.90
C ALA A 134 -8.19 2.88 -6.02
N LEU A 135 -9.41 2.84 -6.57
CA LEU A 135 -9.75 1.96 -7.69
C LEU A 135 -8.98 2.33 -8.97
N ALA A 136 -8.75 3.62 -9.21
CA ALA A 136 -7.95 4.09 -10.33
C ALA A 136 -6.49 3.59 -10.23
N VAL A 137 -5.90 3.57 -9.03
CA VAL A 137 -4.56 2.98 -8.84
C VAL A 137 -4.57 1.50 -9.18
N VAL A 138 -5.55 0.73 -8.70
CA VAL A 138 -5.68 -0.70 -9.04
C VAL A 138 -5.81 -0.89 -10.55
N ALA A 139 -6.64 -0.08 -11.22
CA ALA A 139 -6.81 -0.14 -12.66
C ALA A 139 -5.51 0.16 -13.40
N VAL A 140 -4.75 1.17 -12.96
CA VAL A 140 -3.44 1.52 -13.51
C VAL A 140 -2.42 0.41 -13.27
N GLU A 141 -2.30 -0.13 -12.05
CA GLU A 141 -1.38 -1.23 -11.74
C GLU A 141 -1.72 -2.50 -12.53
N SER A 142 -3.01 -2.83 -12.66
CA SER A 142 -3.50 -3.95 -13.46
C SER A 142 -3.21 -3.77 -14.95
N ALA A 143 -3.45 -2.57 -15.48
CA ALA A 143 -3.15 -2.25 -16.88
C ALA A 143 -1.65 -2.29 -17.17
N LEU A 144 -0.80 -1.77 -16.28
CA LEU A 144 0.65 -1.83 -16.43
C LEU A 144 1.17 -3.27 -16.34
N SER A 145 0.59 -4.09 -15.47
CA SER A 145 0.95 -5.50 -15.35
C SER A 145 0.53 -6.31 -16.58
N THR A 146 -0.59 -5.97 -17.20
CA THR A 146 -1.10 -6.63 -18.41
C THR A 146 -0.32 -6.21 -19.66
N HIS A 147 -0.02 -4.91 -19.82
CA HIS A 147 0.76 -4.42 -20.97
C HIS A 147 2.25 -4.79 -20.88
N GLY A 148 2.80 -5.01 -19.69
CA GLY A 148 4.16 -5.54 -19.52
C GLY A 148 4.35 -6.96 -20.07
N ALA A 149 3.27 -7.74 -20.17
CA ALA A 149 3.28 -9.09 -20.73
C ALA A 149 3.07 -9.13 -22.26
N GLY A 150 2.74 -8.00 -22.90
CA GLY A 150 2.35 -7.93 -24.31
C GLY A 150 3.49 -7.80 -25.33
N HIS A 151 4.76 -7.73 -24.89
CA HIS A 151 5.92 -7.55 -25.77
C HIS A 151 7.01 -8.61 -25.62
N SER A 152 6.64 -9.86 -25.34
CA SER A 152 7.50 -11.03 -25.56
C SER A 152 7.16 -11.72 -26.88
N HIS A 153 7.24 -10.98 -28.00
CA HIS A 153 7.31 -11.59 -29.32
C HIS A 153 8.76 -11.59 -29.79
N SER A 154 9.30 -12.81 -29.85
CA SER A 154 10.52 -13.18 -30.55
C SER A 154 10.52 -12.56 -31.95
N HIS A 155 11.53 -11.76 -32.27
CA HIS A 155 11.91 -11.53 -33.65
C HIS A 155 13.29 -12.16 -33.87
N HIS A 156 13.26 -13.40 -34.34
CA HIS A 156 14.33 -13.94 -35.18
C HIS A 156 14.00 -13.48 -36.61
N ILE A 157 14.52 -12.32 -36.99
CA ILE A 157 14.72 -11.91 -38.39
C ILE A 157 16.24 -11.78 -38.47
N TRP A 158 16.94 -12.85 -38.84
CA TRP A 158 17.44 -13.06 -40.19
C TRP A 158 18.10 -11.79 -40.72
N ASP A 159 19.41 -11.74 -40.53
CA ASP A 159 20.34 -11.00 -41.39
C ASP A 159 19.98 -11.33 -42.85
N ASP A 160 19.50 -10.33 -43.57
CA ASP A 160 19.63 -10.27 -45.04
C ASP A 160 20.81 -9.33 -45.30
N ASP A 161 22.01 -9.90 -45.35
CA ASP A 161 23.12 -9.31 -46.09
C ASP A 161 23.08 -9.90 -47.51
N GLU A 162 22.86 -9.00 -48.47
CA GLU A 162 22.93 -9.27 -49.90
C GLU A 162 24.38 -9.53 -50.36
N GLU A 163 24.51 -10.52 -51.25
CA GLU A 163 25.52 -10.73 -52.30
C GLU A 163 26.98 -11.09 -51.92
N GLU A 164 27.43 -12.30 -52.28
CA GLU A 164 28.19 -12.58 -53.53
C GLU A 164 28.78 -14.02 -53.56
N ASP A 165 28.55 -14.67 -54.70
CA ASP A 165 29.46 -15.52 -55.48
C ASP A 165 29.86 -16.98 -55.11
N SER A 166 29.73 -17.81 -56.15
CA SER A 166 30.61 -18.91 -56.60
C SER A 166 30.45 -20.37 -56.10
N THR A 167 29.86 -21.15 -57.02
CA THR A 167 30.46 -22.37 -57.67
C THR A 167 30.40 -23.78 -57.05
N LEU A 168 29.93 -24.71 -57.91
CA LEU A 168 30.25 -26.15 -58.07
C LEU A 168 29.73 -27.15 -57.01
N ALA A 169 29.42 -28.43 -57.27
CA ALA A 169 29.09 -29.26 -58.44
C ALA A 169 28.75 -30.68 -57.91
N GLY A 170 27.86 -31.41 -58.58
CA GLY A 170 27.68 -32.88 -58.51
C GLY A 170 26.87 -33.44 -57.32
N SER A 171 26.25 -34.62 -57.36
CA SER A 171 25.75 -35.54 -58.39
C SER A 171 25.05 -36.68 -57.64
N ASP A 172 24.00 -37.23 -58.24
CA ASP A 172 23.57 -38.64 -58.16
C ASP A 172 22.82 -39.24 -56.92
N ARG A 173 21.58 -39.68 -57.23
CA ARG A 173 21.02 -41.07 -57.14
C ARG A 173 19.93 -41.43 -56.10
N ASN A 174 18.74 -41.67 -56.66
CA ASN A 174 17.83 -42.85 -56.57
C ASN A 174 17.82 -43.72 -55.30
N GLU A 175 16.63 -43.91 -54.68
CA GLU A 175 15.72 -45.08 -54.83
C GLU A 175 14.73 -45.24 -53.61
N PRO A 176 13.45 -45.64 -53.79
CA PRO A 176 12.47 -46.05 -52.74
C PRO A 176 12.34 -47.61 -52.69
N PRO A 177 11.38 -48.34 -52.03
CA PRO A 177 10.22 -48.00 -51.15
C PRO A 177 9.96 -48.93 -49.89
N ALA A 178 9.12 -48.44 -48.93
CA ALA A 178 8.08 -49.11 -48.07
C ALA A 178 8.39 -50.39 -47.20
N PRO A 179 7.48 -50.94 -46.32
CA PRO A 179 6.18 -50.49 -45.78
C PRO A 179 5.89 -50.75 -44.24
N ARG A 180 4.69 -50.29 -43.79
CA ARG A 180 3.79 -50.80 -42.71
C ARG A 180 4.06 -50.52 -41.21
N GLY A 181 3.04 -49.95 -40.56
CA GLY A 181 2.78 -50.08 -39.11
C GLY A 181 1.77 -49.07 -38.55
N TYR A 182 0.46 -49.37 -38.64
CA TYR A 182 -0.62 -48.62 -37.98
C TYR A 182 -0.86 -49.18 -36.56
N SER A 183 -0.84 -48.34 -35.51
CA SER A 183 -1.78 -48.42 -34.37
C SER A 183 -1.61 -47.26 -33.35
N ARG A 184 -2.58 -46.34 -33.36
CA ARG A 184 -3.37 -45.74 -32.25
C ARG A 184 -2.73 -45.35 -30.90
N ALA A 185 -2.85 -44.05 -30.56
CA ALA A 185 -3.17 -43.47 -29.22
C ALA A 185 -3.57 -41.99 -29.44
N ASP A 186 -4.83 -41.57 -29.26
CA ASP A 186 -5.43 -40.99 -28.04
C ASP A 186 -4.60 -39.84 -27.42
N ILE A 187 -5.15 -38.60 -27.43
CA ILE A 187 -5.09 -37.62 -26.32
C ILE A 187 -6.14 -36.52 -26.56
N ALA A 188 -6.87 -36.25 -25.47
CA ALA A 188 -8.05 -35.42 -25.34
C ALA A 188 -7.76 -33.91 -25.23
N LEU A 189 -8.71 -33.11 -25.71
CA LEU A 189 -8.91 -31.70 -25.37
C LEU A 189 -9.55 -31.61 -23.98
N HIS A 190 -8.98 -30.80 -23.08
CA HIS A 190 -9.57 -30.54 -21.77
C HIS A 190 -10.39 -29.25 -21.80
N ASP A 191 -11.69 -29.40 -21.52
CA ASP A 191 -12.71 -28.38 -21.37
C ASP A 191 -12.50 -27.45 -20.16
N ARG A 192 -12.91 -26.19 -20.34
CA ARG A 192 -13.15 -25.18 -19.31
C ARG A 192 -14.58 -25.35 -18.79
N ASP A 193 -14.72 -25.61 -17.50
CA ASP A 193 -15.98 -25.47 -16.75
C ASP A 193 -15.61 -24.85 -15.39
N SER A 194 -16.16 -23.72 -14.95
CA SER A 194 -17.42 -23.73 -14.20
C SER A 194 -17.88 -22.28 -13.94
N THR A 195 -18.97 -21.83 -14.58
CA THR A 195 -19.89 -20.83 -14.00
C THR A 195 -21.24 -20.90 -14.71
N GLU A 196 -22.19 -21.67 -14.19
CA GLU A 196 -23.58 -21.19 -14.05
C GLU A 196 -24.47 -22.21 -13.34
N ARG A 197 -25.27 -21.69 -12.40
CA ARG A 197 -26.57 -22.18 -11.91
C ARG A 197 -26.56 -23.31 -10.88
N LEU A 198 -26.89 -22.92 -9.64
CA LEU A 198 -28.12 -23.42 -9.01
C LEU A 198 -28.63 -22.40 -7.97
N VAL A 199 -29.79 -21.79 -8.28
CA VAL A 199 -30.66 -21.07 -7.35
C VAL A 199 -31.85 -21.98 -7.09
N THR A 200 -32.17 -22.23 -5.81
CA THR A 200 -33.52 -22.13 -5.22
C THR A 200 -33.42 -22.39 -3.72
N GLY A 201 -33.87 -21.43 -2.91
CA GLY A 201 -33.87 -21.52 -1.45
C GLY A 201 -35.06 -22.26 -0.88
N VAL A 202 -34.89 -22.80 0.33
CA VAL A 202 -35.91 -23.05 1.36
C VAL A 202 -35.20 -23.03 2.72
N SER A 203 -35.77 -22.35 3.72
CA SER A 203 -35.45 -22.44 5.16
C SER A 203 -36.68 -23.01 5.88
N PRO A 204 -36.56 -23.83 6.96
CA PRO A 204 -36.46 -23.27 8.31
C PRO A 204 -35.66 -24.09 9.36
N GLN A 205 -35.29 -23.43 10.47
CA GLN A 205 -34.82 -23.93 11.79
C GLN A 205 -35.90 -24.77 12.56
N PRO A 206 -35.73 -25.24 13.83
CA PRO A 206 -34.57 -25.40 14.75
C PRO A 206 -34.50 -26.79 15.49
N GLY A 207 -33.43 -27.06 16.28
CA GLY A 207 -33.58 -27.81 17.54
C GLY A 207 -32.54 -28.88 17.95
N SER A 208 -32.01 -28.69 19.17
CA SER A 208 -31.55 -29.69 20.18
C SER A 208 -30.18 -30.39 20.12
N THR A 209 -29.39 -30.10 21.17
CA THR A 209 -28.22 -30.75 21.78
C THR A 209 -28.42 -32.22 22.22
N PRO A 210 -27.32 -32.95 22.51
CA PRO A 210 -27.32 -33.90 23.63
C PRO A 210 -26.17 -33.73 24.65
N MET A 211 -26.53 -34.09 25.88
CA MET A 211 -25.83 -34.11 27.18
C MET A 211 -24.70 -35.14 27.35
N MET A 212 -23.79 -34.86 28.28
CA MET A 212 -22.90 -35.82 28.96
C MET A 212 -23.60 -36.57 30.12
N PRO A 213 -23.10 -37.76 30.50
CA PRO A 213 -23.41 -38.39 31.79
C PRO A 213 -22.26 -38.28 32.84
N PRO A 214 -22.54 -38.55 34.14
CA PRO A 214 -21.92 -37.83 35.27
C PRO A 214 -21.21 -38.71 36.33
N ARG A 215 -20.76 -38.02 37.40
CA ARG A 215 -20.38 -38.47 38.78
C ARG A 215 -18.99 -39.12 38.95
N GLY A 216 -18.13 -38.75 39.90
CA GLY A 216 -18.17 -37.80 41.02
C GLY A 216 -17.63 -38.44 42.31
N ARG A 217 -16.71 -37.77 43.04
CA ARG A 217 -16.70 -37.64 44.52
C ARG A 217 -15.51 -36.81 45.03
N MET A 218 -15.80 -36.01 46.06
CA MET A 218 -14.90 -35.15 46.83
C MET A 218 -14.01 -35.92 47.81
N ALA A 219 -12.84 -35.39 48.15
CA ALA A 219 -12.39 -35.14 49.54
C ALA A 219 -11.02 -34.38 49.56
N LEU A 220 -10.97 -33.31 50.36
CA LEU A 220 -9.79 -32.60 50.91
C LEU A 220 -9.58 -33.10 52.36
N PRO A 221 -8.38 -33.02 53.00
CA PRO A 221 -7.85 -31.71 53.48
C PRO A 221 -6.31 -31.54 53.70
N ASN A 222 -5.95 -30.25 53.86
CA ASN A 222 -4.94 -29.58 54.70
C ASN A 222 -3.39 -29.64 54.49
N GLU A 223 -2.83 -28.41 54.51
CA GLU A 223 -1.56 -27.91 55.12
C GLU A 223 -0.22 -28.39 54.49
N GLU A 224 0.87 -27.61 54.36
CA GLU A 224 1.31 -26.26 54.72
C GLU A 224 2.61 -25.97 53.91
N HIS A 225 2.89 -24.67 53.66
CA HIS A 225 4.17 -23.97 53.46
C HIS A 225 5.40 -24.53 52.67
N ASP A 226 5.98 -23.56 51.94
CA ASP A 226 7.40 -23.32 51.59
C ASP A 226 8.03 -23.84 50.29
N GLU A 227 9.07 -23.10 49.92
CA GLU A 227 9.47 -22.64 48.60
C GLU A 227 10.31 -23.63 47.76
N ASP A 228 10.40 -23.26 46.48
CA ASP A 228 11.49 -23.50 45.53
C ASP A 228 11.75 -24.89 44.88
N SER A 229 11.87 -24.76 43.54
CA SER A 229 12.69 -25.55 42.60
C SER A 229 12.05 -26.73 41.83
N GLU A 230 12.05 -26.51 40.51
CA GLU A 230 12.19 -27.46 39.39
C GLU A 230 11.13 -28.54 39.16
N LEU A 231 10.56 -28.56 37.95
CA LEU A 231 10.85 -29.63 36.99
C LEU A 231 10.18 -29.40 35.62
N GLU A 232 10.99 -29.67 34.61
CA GLU A 232 10.63 -29.96 33.22
C GLU A 232 9.57 -31.06 33.11
N LEU A 233 8.88 -31.12 31.97
CA LEU A 233 8.78 -32.37 31.19
C LEU A 233 8.14 -32.13 29.82
N SER A 234 8.95 -32.40 28.81
CA SER A 234 8.59 -32.67 27.42
C SER A 234 7.90 -34.03 27.27
N PRO A 235 7.04 -34.20 26.26
CA PRO A 235 6.77 -35.50 25.67
C PRO A 235 7.11 -35.51 24.17
N GLU A 236 8.28 -36.04 23.83
CA GLU A 236 8.55 -36.68 22.55
C GLU A 236 8.77 -38.17 22.83
N GLU A 237 7.98 -39.02 22.18
CA GLU A 237 8.29 -40.40 21.69
C GLU A 237 7.09 -41.36 21.78
N LEU A 238 6.45 -41.58 20.62
CA LEU A 238 6.00 -42.88 20.07
C LEU A 238 5.46 -42.54 18.66
N GLN A 239 5.86 -43.12 17.52
CA GLN A 239 6.51 -44.40 17.28
C GLN A 239 6.94 -44.53 15.79
N SER A 240 8.20 -44.90 15.55
CA SER A 240 8.61 -45.87 14.52
C SER A 240 10.08 -46.17 14.77
N SER A 241 10.45 -47.30 15.35
CA SER A 241 10.67 -48.52 14.58
C SER A 241 11.08 -49.67 15.52
N LEU A 242 10.52 -50.86 15.30
CA LEU A 242 10.99 -52.11 15.87
C LEU A 242 11.54 -52.96 14.71
N SER A 243 12.85 -53.11 14.65
CA SER A 243 13.54 -54.16 13.90
C SER A 243 14.21 -55.09 14.90
N GLY A 244 13.86 -56.37 14.83
CA GLY A 244 14.41 -57.41 15.70
C GLY A 244 15.73 -58.00 15.23
N THR A 245 16.40 -58.62 16.22
CA THR A 245 17.27 -59.81 16.18
C THR A 245 18.72 -59.72 15.66
N GLY A 246 19.67 -59.92 16.61
CA GLY A 246 20.66 -61.02 16.57
C GLY A 246 22.09 -60.74 16.07
N PRO A 247 23.18 -61.07 16.84
CA PRO A 247 24.56 -60.73 16.50
C PRO A 247 25.45 -61.91 16.05
N SER A 248 26.47 -61.69 15.20
CA SER A 248 27.81 -62.36 15.24
C SER A 248 28.75 -62.04 14.06
N LYS A 249 30.02 -61.74 14.42
CA LYS A 249 31.34 -62.14 13.85
C LYS A 249 31.74 -61.91 12.36
N ALA A 250 32.97 -61.38 12.24
CA ALA A 250 34.07 -61.76 11.32
C ALA A 250 34.36 -60.96 10.02
N ASN A 251 35.58 -60.40 10.00
CA ASN A 251 36.63 -60.36 8.95
C ASN A 251 36.36 -60.01 7.48
N SER A 252 37.13 -59.01 7.02
CA SER A 252 37.92 -58.91 5.76
C SER A 252 37.24 -59.14 4.39
N PHE A 253 37.34 -58.15 3.48
CA PHE A 253 38.20 -58.16 2.27
C PHE A 253 37.82 -57.04 1.28
N ASP A 254 38.84 -56.50 0.62
CA ASP A 254 38.82 -55.64 -0.57
C ASP A 254 37.89 -56.10 -1.70
N ARG A 255 37.27 -55.13 -2.41
CA ARG A 255 37.57 -54.92 -3.84
C ARG A 255 36.92 -53.66 -4.45
N ASN A 256 37.79 -52.92 -5.15
CA ASN A 256 37.52 -51.90 -6.17
C ASN A 256 36.63 -52.42 -7.32
N LEU A 257 35.73 -51.57 -7.82
CA LEU A 257 35.35 -51.46 -9.23
C LEU A 257 34.83 -50.04 -9.54
N GLY A 258 35.32 -49.49 -10.66
CA GLY A 258 35.22 -48.09 -11.08
C GLY A 258 33.93 -47.69 -11.83
N PRO A 259 33.96 -46.57 -12.59
CA PRO A 259 32.91 -45.54 -12.59
C PRO A 259 31.87 -45.69 -13.71
N ALA A 260 30.61 -45.33 -13.42
CA ALA A 260 29.57 -45.10 -14.43
C ALA A 260 29.39 -43.59 -14.65
N GLY A 261 29.26 -43.20 -15.93
CA GLY A 261 29.33 -41.83 -16.45
C GLY A 261 28.12 -40.92 -16.15
N PRO A 262 28.14 -39.69 -16.71
CA PRO A 262 27.33 -38.57 -16.25
C PRO A 262 25.93 -38.54 -16.87
N GLU A 263 24.91 -38.48 -16.02
CA GLU A 263 23.55 -38.08 -16.40
C GLU A 263 23.54 -36.58 -16.80
N PRO A 264 22.89 -36.19 -17.91
CA PRO A 264 22.83 -34.80 -18.33
C PRO A 264 21.95 -33.99 -17.38
N GLY A 265 22.59 -33.20 -16.52
CA GLY A 265 21.94 -32.22 -15.67
C GLY A 265 21.17 -31.20 -16.50
N LEU A 266 19.85 -31.18 -16.29
CA LEU A 266 18.96 -30.12 -16.71
C LEU A 266 19.45 -28.79 -16.10
N HIS A 267 20.19 -28.00 -16.88
CA HIS A 267 20.54 -26.63 -16.53
C HIS A 267 19.26 -25.78 -16.51
N LEU A 268 18.64 -25.68 -15.34
CA LEU A 268 17.60 -24.69 -15.08
C LEU A 268 18.26 -23.31 -15.05
N HIS A 269 18.20 -22.62 -16.17
CA HIS A 269 18.64 -21.24 -16.32
C HIS A 269 17.85 -20.36 -15.34
N PRO A 270 18.49 -19.59 -14.43
CA PRO A 270 17.77 -18.63 -13.60
C PRO A 270 17.20 -17.53 -14.50
N GLN A 271 15.88 -17.54 -14.71
CA GLN A 271 15.13 -16.46 -15.35
C GLN A 271 15.38 -15.11 -14.63
N PRO A 272 15.30 -13.96 -15.32
CA PRO A 272 15.67 -12.65 -14.81
C PRO A 272 14.57 -12.03 -13.92
N HIS A 273 14.20 -12.72 -12.83
CA HIS A 273 13.11 -12.33 -11.92
C HIS A 273 13.38 -11.02 -11.15
N ASN A 274 14.61 -10.50 -11.13
CA ASN A 274 14.95 -9.31 -10.31
C ASN A 274 14.49 -7.98 -10.92
N SER A 275 14.33 -7.86 -12.24
CA SER A 275 14.12 -6.56 -12.89
C SER A 275 12.66 -6.09 -12.85
N GLU A 276 11.69 -7.00 -12.96
CA GLU A 276 10.26 -6.69 -12.91
C GLU A 276 9.80 -6.38 -11.48
N ASP A 277 10.26 -7.14 -10.50
CA ASP A 277 10.00 -6.88 -9.08
C ASP A 277 10.53 -5.51 -8.63
N GLN A 278 11.73 -5.12 -9.10
CA GLN A 278 12.27 -3.78 -8.82
C GLN A 278 11.41 -2.66 -9.44
N LYS A 279 10.90 -2.85 -10.66
CA LYS A 279 10.00 -1.88 -11.31
C LYS A 279 8.67 -1.75 -10.54
N ARG A 280 8.11 -2.88 -10.07
CA ARG A 280 6.88 -2.89 -9.26
C ARG A 280 7.07 -2.16 -7.93
N LEU A 281 8.14 -2.47 -7.19
CA LEU A 281 8.48 -1.78 -5.93
C LEU A 281 8.71 -0.28 -6.15
N LEU A 282 9.37 0.09 -7.26
CA LEU A 282 9.58 1.50 -7.60
C LEU A 282 8.26 2.20 -7.91
N LEU A 283 7.35 1.57 -8.66
CA LEU A 283 6.02 2.12 -8.94
C LEU A 283 5.22 2.31 -7.65
N GLN A 284 5.22 1.34 -6.74
CA GLN A 284 4.57 1.45 -5.43
C GLN A 284 5.11 2.64 -4.64
N VAL A 285 6.44 2.80 -4.57
CA VAL A 285 7.05 3.94 -3.87
C VAL A 285 6.73 5.26 -4.57
N ILE A 286 6.73 5.33 -5.91
CA ILE A 286 6.37 6.55 -6.64
C ILE A 286 4.90 6.92 -6.41
N LEU A 287 3.99 5.94 -6.41
CA LEU A 287 2.55 6.18 -6.15
C LEU A 287 2.33 6.68 -4.71
N LEU A 288 3.02 6.07 -3.75
CA LEU A 288 3.01 6.49 -2.35
C LEU A 288 3.60 7.90 -2.19
N GLU A 289 4.74 8.17 -2.82
CA GLU A 289 5.40 9.48 -2.81
C GLU A 289 4.48 10.54 -3.42
N ALA A 290 3.85 10.26 -4.56
CA ALA A 290 2.90 11.17 -5.22
C ALA A 290 1.72 11.54 -4.30
N GLY A 291 1.14 10.56 -3.61
CA GLY A 291 0.06 10.80 -2.63
C GLY A 291 0.49 11.77 -1.52
N ILE A 292 1.66 11.52 -0.91
CA ILE A 292 2.21 12.35 0.17
C ILE A 292 2.62 13.74 -0.34
N LEU A 293 3.23 13.83 -1.52
CA LEU A 293 3.68 15.08 -2.15
C LEU A 293 2.51 16.05 -2.35
N PHE A 294 1.39 15.58 -2.93
CA PHE A 294 0.22 16.44 -3.16
C PHE A 294 -0.34 17.00 -1.85
N HIS A 295 -0.45 16.17 -0.82
CA HIS A 295 -0.88 16.63 0.50
C HIS A 295 0.08 17.67 1.10
N SER A 296 1.38 17.41 1.00
CA SER A 296 2.45 18.25 1.57
C SER A 296 2.45 19.68 1.02
N ILE A 297 2.04 19.90 -0.24
CA ILE A 297 1.92 21.24 -0.82
C ILE A 297 0.86 22.06 -0.09
N PHE A 298 -0.32 21.47 0.17
CA PHE A 298 -1.41 22.16 0.85
C PHE A 298 -1.13 22.40 2.33
N ILE A 299 -0.46 21.46 3.00
CA ILE A 299 0.05 21.69 4.36
C ILE A 299 0.99 22.90 4.38
N GLY A 300 1.94 22.96 3.45
CA GLY A 300 2.88 24.09 3.35
C GLY A 300 2.16 25.42 3.15
N MET A 301 1.15 25.45 2.27
CA MET A 301 0.31 26.64 2.08
C MET A 301 -0.49 26.99 3.34
N ALA A 302 -1.02 26.02 4.08
CA ALA A 302 -1.75 26.27 5.32
C ALA A 302 -0.87 26.93 6.38
N ILE A 303 0.39 26.48 6.53
CA ILE A 303 1.35 27.08 7.47
C ILE A 303 1.65 28.54 7.10
N SER A 304 1.67 28.86 5.81
CA SER A 304 1.94 30.23 5.35
C SER A 304 0.83 31.23 5.68
N VAL A 305 -0.41 30.77 5.90
CA VAL A 305 -1.57 31.63 6.21
C VAL A 305 -1.88 31.65 7.71
N ALA A 306 -1.37 30.69 8.48
CA ALA A 306 -1.57 30.63 9.93
C ALA A 306 -0.86 31.79 10.65
N THR A 307 -1.55 32.47 11.56
CA THR A 307 -1.01 33.59 12.35
C THR A 307 -1.23 33.40 13.86
N GLY A 308 -0.46 34.13 14.69
CA GLY A 308 -0.65 34.16 16.15
C GLY A 308 -0.24 32.87 16.88
N PRO A 309 -0.81 32.56 18.06
CA PRO A 309 -0.44 31.37 18.84
C PRO A 309 -0.71 30.05 18.11
N ALA A 310 -1.76 30.01 17.28
CA ALA A 310 -2.11 28.84 16.48
C ALA A 310 -0.99 28.46 15.49
N PHE A 311 -0.26 29.44 14.94
CA PHE A 311 0.89 29.18 14.07
C PHE A 311 1.97 28.36 14.77
N VAL A 312 2.30 28.67 16.03
CA VAL A 312 3.36 27.94 16.76
C VAL A 312 2.94 26.51 17.07
N VAL A 313 1.69 26.31 17.51
CA VAL A 313 1.16 24.96 17.77
C VAL A 313 1.15 24.15 16.48
N PHE A 314 0.64 24.72 15.39
CA PHE A 314 0.59 24.08 14.09
C PHE A 314 1.98 23.77 13.53
N LEU A 315 2.95 24.69 13.69
CA LEU A 315 4.34 24.47 13.28
C LEU A 315 4.99 23.31 14.03
N VAL A 316 4.78 23.22 15.35
CA VAL A 316 5.31 22.10 16.15
C VAL A 316 4.66 20.79 15.72
N ALA A 317 3.33 20.77 15.57
CA ALA A 317 2.60 19.59 15.15
C ALA A 317 3.04 19.11 13.76
N ILE A 318 3.12 20.00 12.77
CA ILE A 318 3.59 19.65 11.42
C ILE A 318 5.08 19.26 11.40
N SER A 319 5.93 19.84 12.25
CA SER A 319 7.34 19.42 12.33
C SER A 319 7.46 17.95 12.73
N PHE A 320 6.65 17.49 13.69
CA PHE A 320 6.57 16.08 14.06
C PHE A 320 5.91 15.23 12.98
N HIS A 321 4.77 15.67 12.44
CA HIS A 321 4.04 15.01 11.35
C HIS A 321 4.98 14.71 10.17
N GLN A 322 5.64 15.75 9.65
CA GLN A 322 6.55 15.65 8.51
C GLN A 322 7.79 14.80 8.81
N CYS A 323 8.28 14.82 10.06
CA CYS A 323 9.38 13.95 10.47
C CYS A 323 8.97 12.48 10.43
N PHE A 324 7.79 12.12 10.95
CA PHE A 324 7.31 10.74 10.94
C PHE A 324 6.98 10.25 9.53
N GLU A 325 6.37 11.08 8.70
CA GLU A 325 6.15 10.74 7.28
C GLU A 325 7.46 10.60 6.51
N GLY A 326 8.44 11.47 6.78
CA GLY A 326 9.77 11.38 6.18
C GLY A 326 10.48 10.08 6.56
N LEU A 327 10.44 9.69 7.83
CA LEU A 327 10.97 8.39 8.27
C LEU A 327 10.25 7.22 7.58
N ALA A 328 8.93 7.28 7.47
CA ALA A 328 8.13 6.25 6.81
C ALA A 328 8.54 6.08 5.33
N LEU A 329 8.52 7.17 4.55
CA LEU A 329 8.94 7.17 3.15
C LEU A 329 10.41 6.77 3.00
N GLY A 330 11.29 7.31 3.82
CA GLY A 330 12.73 7.02 3.80
C GLY A 330 13.03 5.53 4.00
N THR A 331 12.29 4.83 4.86
CA THR A 331 12.45 3.37 5.04
C THR A 331 12.02 2.58 3.81
N ARG A 332 11.00 3.05 3.07
CA ARG A 332 10.54 2.42 1.83
C ARG A 332 11.50 2.63 0.69
N ILE A 333 12.05 3.84 0.55
CA ILE A 333 13.13 4.11 -0.41
C ILE A 333 14.38 3.27 -0.04
N ALA A 334 14.71 3.16 1.25
CA ALA A 334 15.82 2.35 1.73
C ALA A 334 15.63 0.84 1.55
N ALA A 335 14.40 0.35 1.33
CA ALA A 335 14.15 -1.06 1.01
C ALA A 335 14.52 -1.38 -0.45
N ILE A 336 14.49 -0.40 -1.36
CA ILE A 336 14.87 -0.59 -2.76
C ILE A 336 16.39 -0.74 -2.91
N ASN A 337 16.81 -1.74 -3.69
CA ASN A 337 18.22 -2.00 -3.99
C ASN A 337 18.75 -1.08 -5.11
N PHE A 338 19.04 0.17 -4.77
CA PHE A 338 19.77 1.08 -5.65
C PHE A 338 21.28 0.78 -5.64
N PRO A 339 21.98 0.91 -6.78
CA PRO A 339 23.44 0.86 -6.78
C PRO A 339 24.00 2.03 -5.95
N ARG A 340 25.14 1.84 -5.30
CA ARG A 340 25.71 2.81 -4.34
C ARG A 340 25.98 4.20 -4.96
N THR A 341 26.22 4.24 -6.27
CA THR A 341 26.47 5.45 -7.07
C THR A 341 25.19 6.12 -7.57
N SER A 342 24.00 5.53 -7.37
CA SER A 342 22.75 6.10 -7.86
C SER A 342 22.34 7.36 -7.09
N ILE A 343 22.01 8.41 -7.84
CA ILE A 343 21.45 9.67 -7.32
C ILE A 343 19.93 9.60 -7.11
N ARG A 344 19.24 8.63 -7.73
CA ARG A 344 17.78 8.46 -7.68
C ARG A 344 17.18 8.53 -6.26
N PRO A 345 17.68 7.77 -5.26
CA PRO A 345 17.11 7.86 -3.90
C PRO A 345 17.29 9.23 -3.25
N TRP A 346 18.37 9.95 -3.57
CA TRP A 346 18.59 11.30 -3.04
C TRP A 346 17.67 12.33 -3.71
N LEU A 347 17.32 12.14 -4.98
CA LEU A 347 16.31 12.95 -5.64
C LEU A 347 14.92 12.77 -5.03
N MET A 348 14.54 11.54 -4.66
CA MET A 348 13.26 11.27 -3.97
C MET A 348 13.23 11.89 -2.57
N VAL A 349 14.32 11.79 -1.82
CA VAL A 349 14.47 12.47 -0.52
C VAL A 349 14.33 13.99 -0.67
N LEU A 350 15.00 14.56 -1.66
CA LEU A 350 14.94 16.00 -1.93
C LEU A 350 13.55 16.43 -2.40
N ALA A 351 12.89 15.64 -3.24
CA ALA A 351 11.52 15.90 -3.71
C ALA A 351 10.55 15.96 -2.53
N PHE A 352 10.58 14.97 -1.64
CA PHE A 352 9.79 14.98 -0.41
C PHE A 352 10.11 16.21 0.47
N GLY A 353 11.39 16.43 0.77
CA GLY A 353 11.80 17.50 1.69
C GLY A 353 11.54 18.91 1.18
N ALA A 354 11.62 19.13 -0.14
CA ALA A 354 11.41 20.43 -0.77
C ALA A 354 9.92 20.77 -0.99
N THR A 355 9.02 19.78 -0.96
CA THR A 355 7.63 19.99 -1.36
C THR A 355 6.81 20.81 -0.36
N THR A 356 6.93 20.56 0.95
CA THR A 356 6.25 21.38 1.97
C THR A 356 6.79 22.82 1.99
N PRO A 357 8.13 23.05 1.98
CA PRO A 357 8.70 24.39 1.82
C PRO A 357 8.28 25.10 0.53
N LEU A 358 8.16 24.37 -0.58
CA LEU A 358 7.66 24.92 -1.85
C LEU A 358 6.19 25.37 -1.70
N GLY A 359 5.34 24.54 -1.10
CA GLY A 359 3.96 24.91 -0.77
C GLY A 359 3.91 26.15 0.12
N GLN A 360 4.78 26.24 1.13
CA GLN A 360 4.87 27.39 2.01
C GLN A 360 5.38 28.65 1.30
N ALA A 361 6.34 28.53 0.38
CA ALA A 361 6.83 29.63 -0.42
C ALA A 361 5.74 30.16 -1.36
N ILE A 362 5.01 29.26 -2.04
CA ILE A 362 3.85 29.62 -2.85
C ILE A 362 2.84 30.36 -1.98
N GLY A 363 2.48 29.77 -0.84
CA GLY A 363 1.56 30.33 0.13
C GLY A 363 1.98 31.73 0.63
N LEU A 364 3.25 31.94 0.94
CA LEU A 364 3.83 33.25 1.29
C LEU A 364 3.66 34.29 0.18
N ILE A 365 3.83 33.90 -1.08
CA ILE A 365 3.64 34.79 -2.24
C ILE A 365 2.17 35.17 -2.40
N ILE A 366 1.26 34.21 -2.21
CA ILE A 366 -0.18 34.41 -2.47
C ILE A 366 -1.00 34.71 -1.21
N HIS A 367 -0.41 34.80 -0.01
CA HIS A 367 -1.13 34.94 1.27
C HIS A 367 -2.07 36.16 1.30
N GLY A 368 -1.78 37.20 0.50
CA GLY A 368 -2.64 38.37 0.35
C GLY A 368 -3.94 38.09 -0.42
N PHE A 369 -3.89 37.20 -1.42
CA PHE A 369 -4.96 36.97 -2.42
C PHE A 369 -5.64 35.61 -2.32
N TYR A 370 -4.98 34.61 -1.71
CA TYR A 370 -5.51 33.27 -1.51
C TYR A 370 -5.87 33.05 -0.05
N ASP A 371 -7.06 32.50 0.15
CA ASP A 371 -7.53 32.10 1.46
C ASP A 371 -8.00 30.64 1.41
N PRO A 372 -7.37 29.71 2.15
CA PRO A 372 -7.76 28.30 2.15
C PRO A 372 -9.19 28.08 2.66
N MET A 373 -9.74 29.01 3.45
CA MET A 373 -11.12 28.98 3.95
C MET A 373 -12.12 29.64 2.99
N SER A 374 -11.67 30.17 1.86
CA SER A 374 -12.57 30.64 0.80
C SER A 374 -13.32 29.48 0.13
N GLN A 375 -14.44 29.77 -0.53
CA GLN A 375 -15.19 28.74 -1.28
C GLN A 375 -14.31 27.95 -2.27
N PRO A 376 -13.51 28.56 -3.16
CA PRO A 376 -12.62 27.81 -4.04
C PRO A 376 -11.49 27.10 -3.28
N GLY A 377 -10.97 27.70 -2.19
CA GLY A 377 -9.93 27.10 -1.35
C GLY A 377 -10.39 25.78 -0.72
N LEU A 378 -11.56 25.78 -0.06
CA LEU A 378 -12.18 24.61 0.56
C LEU A 378 -12.44 23.49 -0.44
N LEU A 379 -12.90 23.83 -1.65
CA LEU A 379 -13.09 22.85 -2.71
C LEU A 379 -11.75 22.23 -3.12
N VAL A 380 -10.73 23.04 -3.43
CA VAL A 380 -9.42 22.51 -3.86
C VAL A 380 -8.80 21.65 -2.76
N VAL A 381 -8.75 22.13 -1.51
CA VAL A 381 -8.22 21.36 -0.36
C VAL A 381 -9.00 20.06 -0.18
N GLY A 382 -10.33 20.13 -0.23
CA GLY A 382 -11.21 18.97 -0.06
C GLY A 382 -11.03 17.90 -1.12
N PHE A 383 -11.05 18.28 -2.41
CA PHE A 383 -10.85 17.34 -3.52
C PHE A 383 -9.44 16.75 -3.52
N MET A 384 -8.40 17.57 -3.30
CA MET A 384 -7.01 17.11 -3.33
C MET A 384 -6.71 16.16 -2.16
N ASN A 385 -7.19 16.47 -0.95
CA ASN A 385 -7.04 15.58 0.20
C ASN A 385 -7.86 14.29 0.05
N ALA A 386 -9.04 14.33 -0.59
CA ALA A 386 -9.80 13.11 -0.88
C ALA A 386 -9.05 12.18 -1.85
N ILE A 387 -8.49 12.74 -2.93
CA ILE A 387 -7.68 11.96 -3.89
C ILE A 387 -6.44 11.40 -3.19
N SER A 388 -5.67 12.25 -2.50
CA SER A 388 -4.47 11.84 -1.77
C SER A 388 -4.77 10.77 -0.71
N SER A 389 -5.86 10.90 0.04
CA SER A 389 -6.33 9.88 0.98
C SER A 389 -6.57 8.55 0.28
N GLY A 390 -7.29 8.55 -0.85
CA GLY A 390 -7.54 7.33 -1.63
C GLY A 390 -6.26 6.63 -2.09
N LEU A 391 -5.30 7.41 -2.61
CA LEU A 391 -3.99 6.89 -3.02
C LEU A 391 -3.22 6.27 -1.83
N LEU A 392 -3.19 6.97 -0.70
CA LEU A 392 -2.46 6.53 0.49
C LEU A 392 -3.15 5.39 1.25
N LEU A 393 -4.48 5.33 1.23
CA LEU A 393 -5.23 4.19 1.77
C LEU A 393 -4.93 2.93 0.97
N PHE A 394 -4.92 3.02 -0.37
CA PHE A 394 -4.54 1.90 -1.21
C PHE A 394 -3.08 1.48 -0.95
N ALA A 395 -2.14 2.42 -1.01
CA ALA A 395 -0.73 2.12 -0.76
C ALA A 395 -0.51 1.55 0.66
N GLY A 396 -1.09 2.15 1.68
CA GLY A 396 -0.95 1.74 3.08
C GLY A 396 -1.57 0.38 3.38
N MET A 397 -2.80 0.12 2.93
CA MET A 397 -3.51 -1.13 3.22
C MET A 397 -3.07 -2.28 2.32
N VAL A 398 -2.96 -2.04 1.02
CA VAL A 398 -2.74 -3.09 0.02
C VAL A 398 -1.25 -3.29 -0.24
N GLN A 399 -0.50 -2.23 -0.54
CA GLN A 399 0.91 -2.37 -0.92
C GLN A 399 1.83 -2.56 0.29
N LEU A 400 1.52 -1.96 1.45
CA LEU A 400 2.36 -2.04 2.64
C LEU A 400 1.85 -3.06 3.66
N LEU A 401 0.65 -2.88 4.22
CA LEU A 401 0.18 -3.72 5.32
C LEU A 401 -0.02 -5.17 4.90
N ALA A 402 -0.71 -5.42 3.77
CA ALA A 402 -0.94 -6.77 3.30
C ALA A 402 0.38 -7.46 2.89
N GLU A 403 1.27 -6.78 2.17
CA GLU A 403 2.56 -7.39 1.80
C GLU A 403 3.48 -7.62 3.02
N ASP A 404 3.53 -6.68 3.98
CA ASP A 404 4.41 -6.79 5.15
C ASP A 404 3.92 -7.83 6.18
N PHE A 405 2.61 -8.11 6.29
CA PHE A 405 2.05 -8.99 7.34
C PHE A 405 1.28 -10.21 6.84
N LEU A 406 0.67 -10.14 5.65
CA LEU A 406 -0.20 -11.19 5.11
C LEU A 406 0.46 -11.99 3.96
N SER A 407 1.59 -11.54 3.43
CA SER A 407 2.35 -12.27 2.41
C SER A 407 3.02 -13.52 2.97
N GLU A 408 3.08 -14.60 2.18
CA GLU A 408 3.73 -15.86 2.53
C GLU A 408 5.21 -15.68 2.90
N LYS A 409 5.89 -14.71 2.26
CA LYS A 409 7.27 -14.32 2.56
C LYS A 409 7.42 -13.79 3.99
N SER A 410 6.42 -13.06 4.47
CA SER A 410 6.36 -12.53 5.82
C SER A 410 6.15 -13.63 6.86
N TYR A 411 5.25 -14.58 6.61
CA TYR A 411 5.03 -15.72 7.52
C TYR A 411 6.28 -16.58 7.73
N LYS A 412 7.12 -16.72 6.70
CA LYS A 412 8.38 -17.48 6.80
C LYS A 412 9.49 -16.73 7.56
N THR A 413 9.42 -15.40 7.65
CA THR A 413 10.48 -14.56 8.24
C THR A 413 10.11 -13.92 9.59
N LEU A 414 8.82 -13.68 9.85
CA LEU A 414 8.27 -13.11 11.09
C LEU A 414 7.48 -14.16 11.89
N TYR A 415 8.17 -14.97 12.70
CA TYR A 415 7.54 -15.86 13.68
C TYR A 415 7.80 -15.41 15.13
N GLY A 416 6.85 -15.70 16.03
CA GLY A 416 6.94 -15.45 17.46
C GLY A 416 7.12 -13.98 17.85
N LYS A 417 8.11 -13.69 18.71
CA LYS A 417 8.34 -12.37 19.33
C LYS A 417 8.59 -11.24 18.31
N LYS A 418 9.21 -11.54 17.16
CA LYS A 418 9.49 -10.53 16.12
C LYS A 418 8.22 -9.97 15.48
N ARG A 419 7.20 -10.82 15.28
CA ARG A 419 5.90 -10.41 14.73
C ARG A 419 5.17 -9.49 15.70
N VAL A 420 5.23 -9.79 16.99
CA VAL A 420 4.65 -8.91 18.04
C VAL A 420 5.35 -7.55 18.04
N HIS A 421 6.68 -7.51 17.98
CA HIS A 421 7.41 -6.24 17.90
C HIS A 421 7.07 -5.42 16.64
N ALA A 422 6.90 -6.08 15.48
CA ALA A 422 6.46 -5.41 14.25
C ALA A 422 5.05 -4.81 14.39
N TYR A 423 4.12 -5.58 14.97
CA TYR A 423 2.75 -5.12 15.19
C TYR A 423 2.67 -3.97 16.21
N LEU A 424 3.43 -4.06 17.30
CA LEU A 424 3.55 -2.96 18.28
C LEU A 424 4.16 -1.71 17.67
N ALA A 425 5.19 -1.85 16.81
CA ALA A 425 5.78 -0.71 16.10
C ALA A 425 4.76 -0.06 15.16
N LEU A 426 3.98 -0.86 14.43
CA LEU A 426 2.91 -0.38 13.57
C LEU A 426 1.82 0.37 14.35
N LEU A 427 1.31 -0.21 15.43
CA LEU A 427 0.32 0.45 16.28
C LEU A 427 0.89 1.73 16.92
N GLY A 428 2.15 1.70 17.35
CA GLY A 428 2.85 2.86 17.89
C GLY A 428 2.95 3.99 16.87
N GLY A 429 3.30 3.69 15.61
CA GLY A 429 3.34 4.67 14.53
C GLY A 429 1.98 5.28 14.23
N ALA A 430 0.93 4.45 14.16
CA ALA A 430 -0.43 4.92 13.93
C ALA A 430 -0.94 5.81 15.09
N ALA A 431 -0.75 5.37 16.33
CA ALA A 431 -1.20 6.10 17.51
C ALA A 431 -0.48 7.44 17.68
N LEU A 432 0.83 7.45 17.45
CA LEU A 432 1.64 8.66 17.56
C LEU A 432 1.29 9.65 16.44
N MET A 433 1.11 9.20 15.20
CA MET A 433 0.70 10.08 14.10
C MET A 433 -0.73 10.61 14.28
N ALA A 434 -1.65 9.79 14.79
CA ALA A 434 -3.00 10.22 15.14
C ALA A 434 -3.00 11.25 16.28
N SER A 435 -2.13 11.06 17.28
CA SER A 435 -1.99 12.00 18.40
C SER A 435 -1.48 13.36 17.93
N VAL A 436 -0.50 13.39 17.03
CA VAL A 436 -0.03 14.64 16.41
C VAL A 436 -1.16 15.33 15.64
N GLY A 437 -2.03 14.56 14.98
CA GLY A 437 -3.21 15.09 14.27
C GLY A 437 -4.29 15.68 15.14
N ALA A 438 -4.32 15.37 16.43
CA ALA A 438 -5.22 16.07 17.34
C ALA A 438 -4.78 17.53 17.57
N PHE A 439 -3.52 17.86 17.29
CA PHE A 439 -2.93 19.19 17.52
C PHE A 439 -2.49 19.91 16.23
N ALA A 440 -2.46 19.20 15.08
CA ALA A 440 -2.22 19.75 13.76
C ALA A 440 -3.56 20.18 13.15
#